data_AF-A0A8K0CDH9-F1
#
_entry.id   AF-A0A8K0CDH9-F1
#
_cell.length_a   1.000
_cell.length_b   1.000
_cell.length_c   1.000
_cell.angle_alpha   90.00
_cell.angle_beta   90.00
_cell.angle_gamma   90.00
#
_symmetry.space_group_name_H-M   'P 1'
#
loop_
_entity.id
_entity.type
_entity.pdbx_description
1 polymer ?
#
loop_
_entity_poly.entity_id
_entity_poly.type
_entity_poly.pdbx_seq_one_letter_code
_entity_poly.pdbx_strand_id
1 'polypeptide(L)'
;MEHAELIQEMPRIEQLPTQDRLALAKSRRTYQLKVWHNKEKEYNRKPSKMYKSLKPNIQFKDSVVLLEAAARNDIDEVRLLLMRGVSPDSCNEDGLTALHQCCIDDNEAMLQLLLEYGANVNAEDSEKWTPLHAAATCGHLRLVRILIARGANLLAVNADGNMPYDICEDEAALDYIESEMAKRGVTQQLIDDTRALTEKQMLSDLQMLAAAGGDLETYDNQGATPLHIASANGYTSVVEFLLDHNVRTDVKDRDEWQPVHAAACWGHLEVLELLAQYGADLNAKNKNDETPTDICEDSELKDRILQLRTEQENKRQAEAQRRRVRRSQSNTRAQSVRRTSLRDKGLTARRDAVEEARLRMQAETKGLENNDSLVQNTSPRPSIVSNETNGTEVEPNERRGSESTALELLESRRAPEGKDNDSVDNSEILETKNETTYTTDVNGKVTVVHVVVTINGNGTLSDLKKQRSQIRNSTSDVNSLTSPVNALPDSDLIPTPSSNDIVRFTGDTDEIVGYSKSKRCCIIQ
;
A
#
# COMPACT_ATOMS: atom_id res chain seq x y z
N MET A 1 -53.08 15.47 1.61
CA MET A 1 -53.31 14.63 0.43
C MET A 1 -53.06 13.21 0.87
N GLU A 2 -54.10 12.38 0.84
CA GLU A 2 -54.01 10.99 1.27
C GLU A 2 -53.43 10.12 0.15
N HIS A 3 -52.86 8.97 0.51
CA HIS A 3 -52.26 8.06 -0.45
C HIS A 3 -53.25 7.63 -1.55
N ALA A 4 -54.53 7.49 -1.21
CA ALA A 4 -55.61 7.16 -2.14
C ALA A 4 -55.83 8.23 -3.22
N GLU A 5 -55.72 9.52 -2.88
CA GLU A 5 -55.88 10.64 -3.82
C GLU A 5 -54.73 10.68 -4.83
N LEU A 6 -53.50 10.37 -4.37
CA LEU A 6 -52.32 10.30 -5.22
C LEU A 6 -52.44 9.17 -6.26
N ILE A 7 -52.95 8.01 -5.87
CA ILE A 7 -53.17 6.86 -6.77
C ILE A 7 -54.23 7.19 -7.83
N GLN A 8 -55.33 7.85 -7.43
CA GLN A 8 -56.39 8.23 -8.36
C GLN A 8 -55.94 9.25 -9.42
N GLU A 9 -54.95 10.09 -9.10
CA GLU A 9 -54.45 11.11 -10.01
C GLU A 9 -53.37 10.56 -10.98
N MET A 10 -52.77 9.39 -10.71
CA MET A 10 -51.68 8.83 -11.52
C MET A 10 -52.00 8.73 -13.03
N PRO A 11 -53.15 8.18 -13.46
CA PRO A 11 -53.47 8.07 -14.90
C PRO A 11 -53.58 9.44 -15.58
N ARG A 12 -53.98 10.47 -14.83
CA ARG A 12 -54.12 11.83 -15.33
C ARG A 12 -52.76 12.51 -15.47
N ILE A 13 -51.85 12.26 -14.53
CA ILE A 13 -50.49 12.78 -14.56
C ILE A 13 -49.71 12.17 -15.71
N GLU A 14 -49.89 10.88 -16.00
CA GLU A 14 -49.23 10.19 -17.13
C GLU A 14 -49.57 10.80 -18.49
N GLN A 15 -50.76 11.39 -18.62
CA GLN A 15 -51.21 12.07 -19.84
C GLN A 15 -50.72 13.52 -19.96
N LEU A 16 -50.10 14.08 -18.91
CA LEU A 16 -49.58 15.46 -18.93
C LEU A 16 -48.21 15.54 -19.62
N PRO A 17 -47.96 16.61 -20.39
CA PRO A 17 -46.64 16.86 -20.93
C PRO A 17 -45.62 17.03 -19.80
N THR A 18 -44.35 16.75 -20.10
CA THR A 18 -43.25 16.76 -19.12
C THR A 18 -43.16 18.06 -18.33
N GLN A 19 -43.40 19.20 -18.98
CA GLN A 19 -43.35 20.52 -18.35
C GLN A 19 -44.44 20.71 -17.29
N ASP A 20 -45.65 20.23 -17.56
CA ASP A 20 -46.79 20.35 -16.64
C ASP A 20 -46.68 19.36 -15.49
N ARG A 21 -46.15 18.16 -15.74
CA ARG A 21 -45.78 17.23 -14.67
C ARG A 21 -44.74 17.83 -13.72
N LEU A 22 -43.73 18.51 -14.25
CA LEU A 22 -42.70 19.20 -13.45
C LEU A 22 -43.31 20.34 -12.63
N ALA A 23 -44.19 21.15 -13.24
CA ALA A 23 -44.87 22.24 -12.54
C ALA A 23 -45.79 21.73 -11.42
N LEU A 24 -46.54 20.65 -11.67
CA LEU A 24 -47.37 19.98 -10.67
C LEU A 24 -46.53 19.40 -9.53
N ALA A 25 -45.40 18.74 -9.83
CA ALA A 25 -44.48 18.22 -8.83
C ALA A 25 -43.87 19.34 -7.95
N LYS A 26 -43.46 20.46 -8.57
CA LYS A 26 -42.98 21.65 -7.85
C LYS A 26 -44.06 22.23 -6.94
N SER A 27 -45.27 22.43 -7.45
CA SER A 27 -46.41 22.94 -6.68
C SER A 27 -46.75 22.04 -5.48
N ARG A 28 -46.76 20.72 -5.70
CA ARG A 28 -46.97 19.73 -4.63
C ARG A 28 -45.88 19.77 -3.57
N ARG A 29 -44.60 19.84 -3.96
CA ARG A 29 -43.49 19.95 -3.01
C ARG A 29 -43.60 21.23 -2.19
N THR A 30 -43.94 22.36 -2.81
CA THR A 30 -44.18 23.63 -2.11
C THR A 30 -45.33 23.51 -1.11
N TYR A 31 -46.44 22.88 -1.49
CA TYR A 31 -47.56 22.65 -0.59
C TYR A 31 -47.18 21.73 0.59
N GLN A 32 -46.47 20.64 0.33
CA GLN A 32 -45.98 19.72 1.38
C GLN A 32 -45.06 20.44 2.38
N LEU A 33 -44.12 21.26 1.89
CA LEU A 33 -43.23 22.05 2.74
C LEU A 33 -44.02 23.06 3.60
N LYS A 34 -45.07 23.69 3.03
CA LYS A 34 -45.96 24.59 3.78
C LYS A 34 -46.73 23.87 4.89
N VAL A 35 -47.26 22.69 4.60
CA VAL A 35 -47.95 21.85 5.60
C VAL A 35 -46.96 21.42 6.70
N TRP A 36 -45.76 21.00 6.32
CA TRP A 36 -44.70 20.65 7.26
C TRP A 36 -44.32 21.81 8.17
N HIS A 37 -44.09 23.00 7.60
CA HIS A 37 -43.73 24.20 8.35
C HIS A 37 -44.81 24.60 9.38
N ASN A 38 -46.09 24.44 9.03
CA ASN A 38 -47.19 24.66 9.97
C ASN A 38 -47.19 23.61 11.10
N LYS A 39 -46.96 22.34 10.78
CA LYS A 39 -46.88 21.24 11.76
C LYS A 39 -45.69 21.42 12.72
N GLU A 40 -44.56 21.91 12.22
CA GLU A 40 -43.38 22.24 13.01
C GLU A 40 -43.64 23.41 13.97
N LYS A 41 -44.34 24.47 13.52
CA LYS A 41 -44.80 25.56 14.40
C LYS A 41 -45.73 25.07 15.50
N GLU A 42 -46.64 24.14 15.20
CA GLU A 42 -47.51 23.52 16.21
C GLU A 42 -46.75 22.65 17.19
N TYR A 43 -45.76 21.89 16.70
CA TYR A 43 -44.90 21.05 17.52
C TYR A 43 -44.08 21.88 18.51
N ASN A 44 -43.45 22.95 18.04
CA ASN A 44 -42.64 23.86 18.87
C ASN A 44 -43.48 24.70 19.85
N ARG A 45 -44.77 24.90 19.59
CA ARG A 45 -45.70 25.63 20.47
C ARG A 45 -46.17 24.82 21.68
N LYS A 46 -46.08 23.48 21.64
CA LYS A 46 -46.39 22.65 22.81
C LYS A 46 -45.17 22.68 23.73
N PRO A 47 -45.23 23.34 24.92
CA PRO A 47 -44.12 23.27 25.85
C PRO A 47 -43.93 21.81 26.21
N SER A 48 -42.73 21.31 25.96
CA SER A 48 -42.27 19.94 26.21
C SER A 48 -42.32 19.59 27.70
N LYS A 49 -43.53 19.45 28.27
CA LYS A 49 -43.73 18.96 29.63
C LYS A 49 -43.28 17.50 29.81
N MET A 50 -42.96 16.78 28.71
CA MET A 50 -42.45 15.41 28.72
C MET A 50 -40.93 15.26 28.86
N TYR A 51 -40.13 16.33 28.77
CA TYR A 51 -38.65 16.19 28.67
C TYR A 51 -37.90 16.48 29.98
N LYS A 52 -38.56 16.52 31.13
CA LYS A 52 -37.87 16.68 32.43
C LYS A 52 -37.22 15.40 32.96
N SER A 53 -37.40 14.25 32.32
CA SER A 53 -37.02 12.95 32.93
C SER A 53 -36.71 11.83 31.93
N LEU A 54 -36.22 12.12 30.73
CA LEU A 54 -35.74 11.07 29.83
C LEU A 54 -34.24 11.22 29.69
N LYS A 55 -33.50 10.44 30.48
CA LYS A 55 -32.16 10.05 30.05
C LYS A 55 -32.32 9.46 28.64
N PRO A 56 -31.54 9.90 27.65
CA PRO A 56 -31.64 9.32 26.32
C PRO A 56 -31.37 7.82 26.44
N ASN A 57 -32.32 6.99 25.98
CA ASN A 57 -32.21 5.53 25.98
C ASN A 57 -31.18 5.02 24.96
N ILE A 58 -30.72 5.88 24.05
CA ILE A 58 -29.71 5.57 23.04
C ILE A 58 -28.43 6.28 23.46
N GLN A 59 -27.36 5.51 23.62
CA GLN A 59 -26.02 6.00 23.95
C GLN A 59 -25.03 5.37 22.97
N PHE A 60 -24.03 6.15 22.58
CA PHE A 60 -22.92 5.69 21.74
C PHE A 60 -21.70 5.42 22.63
N LYS A 61 -20.75 4.65 22.11
CA LYS A 61 -19.49 4.40 22.79
C LYS A 61 -18.76 5.73 23.01
N ASP A 62 -18.26 5.97 24.23
CA ASP A 62 -17.63 7.23 24.61
C ASP A 62 -16.47 7.63 23.69
N SER A 63 -15.71 6.67 23.17
CA SER A 63 -14.62 6.92 22.21
C SER A 63 -15.13 7.54 20.91
N VAL A 64 -16.28 7.09 20.41
CA VAL A 64 -16.91 7.61 19.18
C VAL A 64 -17.45 9.01 19.43
N VAL A 65 -18.08 9.23 20.59
CA VAL A 65 -18.62 10.54 20.96
C VAL A 65 -17.49 11.56 21.11
N LEU A 66 -16.35 11.18 21.71
CA LEU A 66 -15.18 12.04 21.85
C LEU A 66 -14.62 12.44 20.48
N LEU A 67 -14.40 11.47 19.58
CA LEU A 67 -13.86 11.73 18.24
C LEU A 67 -14.78 12.64 17.42
N GLU A 68 -16.10 12.41 17.46
CA GLU A 68 -17.09 13.25 16.77
C GLU A 68 -17.15 14.66 17.37
N ALA A 69 -17.08 14.80 18.70
CA ALA A 69 -17.05 16.11 19.35
C ALA A 69 -15.77 16.88 19.00
N ALA A 70 -14.62 16.20 18.93
CA ALA A 70 -13.36 16.80 18.50
C ALA A 70 -13.40 17.23 17.03
N ALA A 71 -13.93 16.41 16.13
CA ALA A 71 -14.08 16.73 14.71
C ALA A 71 -15.01 17.93 14.45
N ARG A 72 -16.03 18.13 15.29
CA ARG A 72 -16.88 19.33 15.27
C ARG A 72 -16.26 20.56 15.94
N ASN A 73 -15.05 20.42 16.51
CA ASN A 73 -14.39 21.42 17.34
C ASN A 73 -15.24 21.89 18.54
N ASP A 74 -16.01 20.98 19.15
CA ASP A 74 -16.82 21.25 20.33
C ASP A 74 -15.99 21.09 21.61
N ILE A 75 -15.24 22.13 21.95
CA ILE A 75 -14.28 22.13 23.07
C ILE A 75 -14.97 21.83 24.41
N ASP A 76 -16.20 22.32 24.61
CA ASP A 76 -16.92 22.15 25.87
C ASP A 76 -17.41 20.71 26.04
N GLU A 77 -17.92 20.09 24.98
CA GLU A 77 -18.31 18.68 25.01
C GLU A 77 -17.11 17.77 25.20
N VAL A 78 -16.01 18.02 24.48
CA VAL A 78 -14.75 17.29 24.65
C VAL A 78 -14.23 17.42 26.09
N ARG A 79 -14.20 18.63 26.65
CA ARG A 79 -13.79 18.86 28.05
C ARG A 79 -14.65 18.06 29.01
N LEU A 80 -15.97 18.06 28.83
CA LEU A 80 -16.88 17.31 29.68
C LEU A 80 -16.63 15.80 29.60
N LEU A 81 -16.36 15.26 28.40
CA LEU A 81 -16.06 13.84 28.20
C LEU A 81 -14.72 13.46 28.87
N LEU A 82 -13.69 14.27 28.69
CA LEU A 82 -12.39 14.05 29.32
C LEU A 82 -12.48 14.12 30.86
N MET A 83 -13.25 15.06 31.41
CA MET A 83 -13.53 15.13 32.85
C MET A 83 -14.27 13.90 33.39
N ARG A 84 -15.03 13.19 32.54
CA ARG A 84 -15.70 11.93 32.89
C ARG A 84 -14.76 10.72 32.83
N GLY A 85 -13.51 10.91 32.42
CA GLY A 85 -12.50 9.85 32.33
C GLY A 85 -12.47 9.12 31.00
N VAL A 86 -13.05 9.69 29.93
CA VAL A 86 -12.87 9.16 28.58
C VAL A 86 -11.41 9.37 28.16
N SER A 87 -10.79 8.34 27.60
CA SER A 87 -9.39 8.41 27.18
C SER A 87 -9.22 9.40 26.02
N PRO A 88 -8.32 10.40 26.13
CA PRO A 88 -8.01 11.31 25.03
C PRO A 88 -7.34 10.61 23.84
N ASP A 89 -6.72 9.45 24.08
CA ASP A 89 -6.01 8.65 23.08
C ASP A 89 -6.92 7.64 22.36
N SER A 90 -8.23 7.82 22.47
CA SER A 90 -9.18 7.07 21.64
C SER A 90 -8.91 7.37 20.16
N CYS A 91 -8.91 6.34 19.32
CA CYS A 91 -8.68 6.45 17.89
C CYS A 91 -9.78 5.79 17.04
N ASN A 92 -9.82 6.14 15.75
CA ASN A 92 -10.63 5.48 14.75
C ASN A 92 -9.96 4.17 14.23
N GLU A 93 -10.54 3.55 13.20
CA GLU A 93 -10.00 2.32 12.59
C GLU A 93 -8.61 2.52 11.97
N ASP A 94 -8.28 3.73 11.53
CA ASP A 94 -6.97 4.09 10.97
C ASP A 94 -5.94 4.45 12.06
N GLY A 95 -6.31 4.37 13.35
CA GLY A 95 -5.44 4.77 14.45
C GLY A 95 -5.36 6.29 14.71
N LEU A 96 -6.09 7.11 13.96
CA LEU A 96 -6.14 8.56 14.14
C LEU A 96 -6.85 8.93 15.44
N THR A 97 -6.15 9.66 16.31
CA THR A 97 -6.68 10.19 17.56
C THR A 97 -7.30 11.58 17.37
N ALA A 98 -8.05 12.05 18.38
CA ALA A 98 -8.54 13.43 18.41
C ALA A 98 -7.38 14.46 18.29
N LEU A 99 -6.18 14.10 18.75
CA LEU A 99 -4.99 14.94 18.68
C LEU A 99 -4.44 15.02 17.24
N HIS A 100 -4.56 13.96 16.43
CA HIS A 100 -4.24 14.03 15.00
C HIS A 100 -5.21 14.97 14.29
N GLN A 101 -6.51 14.80 14.54
CA GLN A 101 -7.54 15.60 13.87
C GLN A 101 -7.37 17.10 14.15
N CYS A 102 -7.08 17.51 15.39
CA CYS A 102 -6.83 18.93 15.67
C CYS A 102 -5.56 19.46 15.00
N CYS A 103 -4.56 18.62 14.73
CA CYS A 103 -3.37 18.98 13.98
C CYS A 103 -3.62 19.08 12.48
N ILE A 104 -4.67 18.46 11.95
CA ILE A 104 -5.07 18.62 10.53
C ILE A 104 -5.89 19.90 10.38
N ASP A 105 -6.82 20.14 11.30
CA ASP A 105 -7.81 21.23 11.23
C ASP A 105 -7.29 22.60 11.76
N ASP A 106 -6.03 22.70 12.18
CA ASP A 106 -5.43 23.89 12.82
C ASP A 106 -6.14 24.35 14.13
N ASN A 107 -6.61 23.40 14.94
CA ASN A 107 -7.38 23.69 16.15
C ASN A 107 -6.51 23.79 17.41
N GLU A 108 -5.87 24.95 17.63
CA GLU A 108 -4.97 25.18 18.77
C GLU A 108 -5.64 24.96 20.15
N ALA A 109 -6.86 25.48 20.35
CA ALA A 109 -7.53 25.39 21.64
C ALA A 109 -7.90 23.94 21.99
N MET A 110 -8.30 23.14 21.00
CA MET A 110 -8.57 21.72 21.16
C MET A 110 -7.28 20.94 21.43
N LEU A 111 -6.20 21.25 20.70
CA LEU A 111 -4.86 20.67 20.93
C LEU A 111 -4.41 20.88 22.38
N GLN A 112 -4.51 22.12 22.88
CA GLN A 112 -4.13 22.44 24.26
C GLN A 112 -4.97 21.66 25.27
N LEU A 113 -6.29 21.59 25.07
CA LEU A 113 -7.20 20.84 25.93
C LEU A 113 -6.83 19.36 25.98
N LEU A 114 -6.64 18.71 24.83
CA LEU A 114 -6.31 17.29 24.77
C LEU A 114 -4.98 16.99 25.48
N LEU A 115 -3.96 17.81 25.25
CA LEU A 115 -2.66 17.66 25.91
C LEU A 115 -2.72 17.95 27.42
N GLU A 116 -3.58 18.87 27.87
CA GLU A 116 -3.82 19.12 29.30
C GLU A 116 -4.40 17.89 30.01
N TYR A 117 -5.26 17.13 29.32
CA TYR A 117 -5.85 15.88 29.83
C TYR A 117 -4.98 14.65 29.54
N GLY A 118 -3.72 14.85 29.14
CA GLY A 118 -2.73 13.78 29.02
C GLY A 118 -2.79 13.00 27.71
N ALA A 119 -3.30 13.59 26.63
CA ALA A 119 -3.18 13.00 25.30
C ALA A 119 -1.71 12.70 24.96
N ASN A 120 -1.44 11.52 24.41
CA ASN A 120 -0.13 11.13 23.96
C ASN A 120 0.28 11.97 22.74
N VAL A 121 1.25 12.87 22.97
CA VAL A 121 1.83 13.73 21.93
C VAL A 121 2.50 12.95 20.80
N ASN A 122 2.90 11.70 21.08
CA ASN A 122 3.53 10.76 20.15
C ASN A 122 2.62 9.57 19.86
N ALA A 123 1.30 9.76 19.88
CA ALA A 123 0.39 8.73 19.38
C ALA A 123 0.74 8.41 17.92
N GLU A 124 0.73 7.13 17.58
CA GLU A 124 1.01 6.66 16.22
C GLU A 124 -0.30 6.11 15.62
N ASP A 125 -0.61 6.50 14.39
CA ASP A 125 -1.69 5.91 13.61
C ASP A 125 -1.25 4.59 12.94
N SER A 126 -2.09 4.00 12.09
CA SER A 126 -1.77 2.72 11.41
C SER A 126 -0.53 2.80 10.51
N GLU A 127 -0.23 3.98 9.97
CA GLU A 127 0.93 4.27 9.13
C GLU A 127 2.09 4.89 9.93
N LYS A 128 2.02 4.81 11.26
CA LYS A 128 2.99 5.40 12.21
C LYS A 128 3.15 6.91 12.07
N TRP A 129 2.15 7.59 11.54
CA TRP A 129 2.11 9.05 11.60
C TRP A 129 1.87 9.48 13.04
N THR A 130 2.50 10.58 13.42
CA THR A 130 2.31 11.22 14.72
C THR A 130 1.57 12.55 14.55
N PRO A 131 1.02 13.13 15.63
CA PRO A 131 0.45 14.48 15.56
C PRO A 131 1.44 15.52 15.01
N LEU A 132 2.75 15.32 15.23
CA LEU A 132 3.79 16.20 14.67
C LEU A 132 3.93 16.04 13.16
N HIS A 133 3.79 14.83 12.62
CA HIS A 133 3.73 14.63 11.16
C HIS A 133 2.55 15.40 10.56
N ALA A 134 1.34 15.23 11.11
CA ALA A 134 0.15 15.93 10.64
C ALA A 134 0.30 17.46 10.67
N ALA A 135 0.76 18.02 11.80
CA ALA A 135 0.96 19.46 11.94
C ALA A 135 2.05 20.00 11.00
N ALA A 136 3.11 19.23 10.74
CA ALA A 136 4.19 19.61 9.84
C ALA A 136 3.77 19.57 8.37
N THR A 137 3.07 18.52 7.93
CA THR A 137 2.53 18.42 6.56
C THR A 137 1.56 19.55 6.25
N CYS A 138 0.70 19.92 7.20
CA CYS A 138 -0.22 21.04 7.01
C CYS A 138 0.43 22.42 7.19
N GLY A 139 1.69 22.51 7.61
CA GLY A 139 2.41 23.77 7.81
C GLY A 139 1.95 24.59 9.03
N HIS A 140 1.29 23.95 10.00
CA HIS A 140 0.72 24.65 11.17
C HIS A 140 1.78 24.96 12.22
N LEU A 141 2.60 25.98 11.95
CA LEU A 141 3.75 26.38 12.77
C LEU A 141 3.41 26.55 14.26
N ARG A 142 2.21 27.03 14.59
CA ARG A 142 1.80 27.20 16.00
C ARG A 142 1.63 25.86 16.70
N LEU A 143 0.98 24.90 16.05
CA LEU A 143 0.78 23.56 16.60
C LEU A 143 2.10 22.79 16.68
N VAL A 144 2.95 22.89 15.66
CA VAL A 144 4.31 22.33 15.66
C VAL A 144 5.10 22.80 16.89
N ARG A 145 5.06 24.11 17.19
CA ARG A 145 5.71 24.68 18.39
C ARG A 145 5.18 24.08 19.68
N ILE A 146 3.86 23.94 19.80
CA ILE A 146 3.23 23.39 21.00
C ILE A 146 3.59 21.91 21.16
N LEU A 147 3.47 21.11 20.11
CA LEU A 147 3.80 19.68 20.12
C LEU A 147 5.26 19.45 20.53
N ILE A 148 6.20 20.16 19.90
CA ILE A 148 7.63 20.09 20.20
C ILE A 148 7.92 20.47 21.65
N ALA A 149 7.29 21.53 22.16
CA ALA A 149 7.41 21.96 23.55
C ALA A 149 6.82 20.94 24.53
N ARG A 150 5.85 20.14 24.10
CA ARG A 150 5.19 19.08 24.87
C ARG A 150 5.87 17.71 24.73
N GLY A 151 7.05 17.66 24.09
CA GLY A 151 7.86 16.44 24.01
C GLY A 151 7.57 15.58 22.78
N ALA A 152 7.06 16.17 21.70
CA ALA A 152 6.96 15.44 20.43
C ALA A 152 8.33 14.92 19.98
N ASN A 153 8.35 13.68 19.51
CA ASN A 153 9.51 13.01 18.97
C ASN A 153 9.79 13.52 17.55
N LEU A 154 10.87 14.29 17.41
CA LEU A 154 11.33 14.83 16.13
C LEU A 154 11.89 13.75 15.20
N LEU A 155 12.28 12.60 15.76
CA LEU A 155 12.87 11.47 15.04
C LEU A 155 11.87 10.33 14.84
N ALA A 156 10.57 10.57 15.04
CA ALA A 156 9.54 9.59 14.71
C ALA A 156 9.58 9.34 13.20
N VAL A 157 9.57 8.07 12.80
CA VAL A 157 9.64 7.65 11.39
C VAL A 157 8.33 6.95 11.06
N ASN A 158 7.62 7.48 10.06
CA ASN A 158 6.37 6.87 9.58
C ASN A 158 6.65 5.59 8.75
N ALA A 159 5.59 4.92 8.26
CA ALA A 159 5.73 3.72 7.44
C ALA A 159 6.55 3.93 6.14
N ASP A 160 6.52 5.14 5.58
CA ASP A 160 7.28 5.51 4.37
C ASP A 160 8.76 5.84 4.62
N GLY A 161 9.20 5.85 5.88
CA GLY A 161 10.57 6.23 6.24
C GLY A 161 10.80 7.73 6.43
N ASN A 162 9.73 8.53 6.43
CA ASN A 162 9.79 9.98 6.59
C ASN A 162 9.69 10.38 8.07
N MET A 163 10.47 11.39 8.45
CA MET A 163 10.33 12.14 9.69
C MET A 163 9.48 13.40 9.45
N PRO A 164 8.95 14.06 10.48
CA PRO A 164 8.07 15.22 10.30
C PRO A 164 8.66 16.36 9.45
N TYR A 165 9.98 16.56 9.49
CA TYR A 165 10.65 17.59 8.70
C TYR A 165 10.77 17.24 7.19
N ASP A 166 10.76 15.95 6.83
CA ASP A 166 10.90 15.53 5.43
C ASP A 166 9.68 15.92 4.57
N ILE A 167 8.50 15.88 5.20
CA ILE A 167 7.17 16.13 4.63
C ILE A 167 6.62 17.54 4.93
N CYS A 168 7.40 18.38 5.62
CA CYS A 168 7.00 19.74 5.94
C CYS A 168 7.14 20.63 4.68
N GLU A 169 6.03 21.21 4.22
CA GLU A 169 6.03 22.10 3.05
C GLU A 169 6.26 23.57 3.42
N ASP A 170 5.81 23.99 4.62
CA ASP A 170 5.99 25.37 5.09
C ASP A 170 7.43 25.61 5.57
N GLU A 171 8.08 26.61 4.99
CA GLU A 171 9.48 26.97 5.27
C GLU A 171 9.69 27.38 6.73
N ALA A 172 8.74 28.14 7.31
CA ALA A 172 8.89 28.62 8.69
C ALA A 172 8.71 27.50 9.74
N ALA A 173 7.83 26.52 9.47
CA ALA A 173 7.69 25.31 10.26
C ALA A 173 8.91 24.39 10.12
N LEU A 174 9.41 24.20 8.89
CA LEU A 174 10.60 23.41 8.61
C LEU A 174 11.82 23.98 9.35
N ASP A 175 12.10 25.28 9.16
CA ASP A 175 13.21 25.99 9.82
C ASP A 175 13.15 25.84 11.35
N TYR A 176 11.94 25.87 11.92
CA TYR A 176 11.76 25.71 13.35
C TYR A 176 12.06 24.27 13.81
N ILE A 177 11.59 23.27 13.08
CA ILE A 177 11.86 21.86 13.36
C ILE A 177 13.37 21.58 13.27
N GLU A 178 14.02 22.01 12.19
CA GLU A 178 15.46 21.85 11.98
C GLU A 178 16.29 22.57 13.06
N SER A 179 15.90 23.80 13.39
CA SER A 179 16.53 24.56 14.47
C SER A 179 16.41 23.83 15.82
N GLU A 180 15.27 23.19 16.09
CA GLU A 180 15.06 22.44 17.33
C GLU A 180 15.84 21.12 17.34
N MET A 181 15.90 20.41 16.21
CA MET A 181 16.74 19.22 16.05
C MET A 181 18.22 19.57 16.32
N ALA A 182 18.72 20.66 15.72
CA ALA A 182 20.08 21.13 15.95
C ALA A 182 20.34 21.50 17.42
N LYS A 183 19.40 22.18 18.08
CA LYS A 183 19.49 22.51 19.52
C LYS A 183 19.55 21.26 20.40
N ARG A 184 18.83 20.21 20.03
CA ARG A 184 18.86 18.91 20.73
C ARG A 184 20.08 18.05 20.38
N GLY A 185 20.98 18.55 19.52
CA GLY A 185 22.19 17.85 19.11
C GLY A 185 21.91 16.68 18.17
N VAL A 186 20.79 16.70 17.44
CA VAL A 186 20.48 15.69 16.43
C VAL A 186 21.50 15.84 15.28
N THR A 187 22.26 14.79 15.05
CA THR A 187 23.24 14.72 13.95
C THR A 187 22.67 13.94 12.77
N GLN A 188 23.22 14.15 11.57
CA GLN A 188 22.86 13.35 10.40
C GLN A 188 23.06 11.85 10.66
N GLN A 189 24.14 11.47 11.36
CA GLN A 189 24.40 10.09 11.75
C GLN A 189 23.28 9.51 12.62
N LEU A 190 22.76 10.28 13.59
CA LEU A 190 21.64 9.83 14.43
C LEU A 190 20.36 9.63 13.62
N ILE A 191 20.09 10.50 12.64
CA ILE A 191 18.95 10.38 11.73
C ILE A 191 19.05 9.09 10.93
N ASP A 192 20.21 8.85 10.31
CA ASP A 192 20.46 7.66 9.49
C ASP A 192 20.40 6.38 10.33
N ASP A 193 20.98 6.41 11.54
CA ASP A 193 20.91 5.29 12.48
C ASP A 193 19.47 5.02 12.96
N THR A 194 18.65 6.05 13.12
CA THR A 194 17.24 5.91 13.50
C THR A 194 16.42 5.28 12.37
N ARG A 195 16.62 5.74 11.13
CA ARG A 195 15.95 5.15 9.96
C ARG A 195 16.36 3.69 9.73
N ALA A 196 17.64 3.38 9.94
CA ALA A 196 18.16 2.03 9.80
C ALA A 196 17.88 1.12 11.02
N LEU A 197 17.20 1.60 12.07
CA LEU A 197 17.05 0.84 13.31
C LEU A 197 16.30 -0.48 13.11
N THR A 198 15.22 -0.45 12.33
CA THR A 198 14.42 -1.65 12.03
C THR A 198 15.20 -2.66 11.20
N GLU A 199 15.94 -2.19 10.19
CA GLU A 199 16.85 -3.02 9.39
C GLU A 199 17.92 -3.66 10.27
N LYS A 200 18.61 -2.88 11.11
CA LYS A 200 19.67 -3.36 12.00
C LYS A 200 19.14 -4.37 13.01
N GLN A 201 17.95 -4.15 13.55
CA GLN A 201 17.31 -5.08 14.48
C GLN A 201 17.00 -6.41 13.77
N MET A 202 16.38 -6.36 12.59
CA MET A 202 16.09 -7.54 11.78
C MET A 202 17.36 -8.31 11.42
N LEU A 203 18.43 -7.61 11.01
CA LEU A 203 19.72 -8.22 10.71
C LEU A 203 20.31 -8.91 11.95
N SER A 204 20.31 -8.24 13.10
CA SER A 204 20.81 -8.79 14.35
C SER A 204 20.04 -10.05 14.77
N ASP A 205 18.72 -10.04 14.65
CA ASP A 205 17.87 -11.17 15.00
C ASP A 205 18.13 -12.37 14.08
N LEU A 206 18.29 -12.14 12.78
CA LEU A 206 18.63 -13.18 11.80
C LEU A 206 20.05 -13.72 11.99
N GLN A 207 21.02 -12.88 12.33
CA GLN A 207 22.38 -13.30 12.67
C GLN A 207 22.40 -14.20 13.91
N MET A 208 21.65 -13.83 14.94
CA MET A 208 21.50 -14.66 16.14
C MET A 208 20.81 -15.99 15.84
N LEU A 209 19.78 -15.98 15.00
CA LEU A 209 19.08 -17.19 14.58
C LEU A 209 19.99 -18.12 13.77
N ALA A 210 20.75 -17.59 12.82
CA ALA A 210 21.73 -18.35 12.03
C ALA A 210 22.83 -18.94 12.93
N ALA A 211 23.35 -18.18 13.89
CA ALA A 211 24.35 -18.66 14.85
C ALA A 211 23.83 -19.80 15.73
N ALA A 212 22.53 -19.83 16.01
CA ALA A 212 21.86 -20.92 16.72
C ALA A 212 21.52 -22.13 15.81
N GLY A 213 21.81 -22.07 14.51
CA GLY A 213 21.45 -23.09 13.53
C GLY A 213 19.94 -23.12 13.22
N GLY A 214 19.24 -22.01 13.42
CA GLY A 214 17.83 -21.85 13.09
C GLY A 214 17.59 -21.71 11.59
N ASP A 215 16.35 -21.93 11.19
CA ASP A 215 15.91 -21.78 9.79
C ASP A 215 15.70 -20.30 9.44
N LEU A 216 16.30 -19.84 8.34
CA LEU A 216 16.15 -18.48 7.84
C LEU A 216 14.96 -18.33 6.86
N GLU A 217 14.33 -19.44 6.47
CA GLU A 217 13.15 -19.47 5.58
C GLU A 217 11.84 -19.59 6.37
N THR A 218 11.74 -18.89 7.49
CA THR A 218 10.46 -18.82 8.23
C THR A 218 9.37 -18.12 7.42
N TYR A 219 8.11 -18.46 7.70
CA TYR A 219 6.95 -17.90 7.00
C TYR A 219 6.08 -17.13 7.97
N ASP A 220 5.62 -15.95 7.55
CA ASP A 220 4.61 -15.21 8.28
C ASP A 220 3.18 -15.71 7.98
N ASN A 221 2.18 -15.01 8.51
CA ASN A 221 0.79 -15.32 8.26
C ASN A 221 0.35 -15.15 6.80
N GLN A 222 1.11 -14.46 5.95
CA GLN A 222 0.86 -14.33 4.51
C GLN A 222 1.74 -15.24 3.66
N GLY A 223 2.57 -16.08 4.27
CA GLY A 223 3.53 -16.92 3.55
C GLY A 223 4.75 -16.16 3.06
N ALA A 224 4.96 -14.92 3.51
CA ALA A 224 6.15 -14.14 3.20
C ALA A 224 7.33 -14.62 4.05
N THR A 225 8.51 -14.69 3.44
CA THR A 225 9.78 -15.02 4.11
C THR A 225 10.52 -13.76 4.58
N PRO A 226 11.53 -13.87 5.46
CA PRO A 226 12.40 -12.73 5.78
C PRO A 226 12.97 -12.04 4.54
N LEU A 227 13.25 -12.80 3.47
CA LEU A 227 13.71 -12.24 2.21
C LEU A 227 12.62 -11.39 1.52
N HIS A 228 11.35 -11.79 1.55
CA HIS A 228 10.25 -10.96 1.05
C HIS A 228 10.14 -9.63 1.82
N ILE A 229 10.18 -9.72 3.15
CA ILE A 229 10.04 -8.54 4.03
C ILE A 229 11.21 -7.59 3.80
N ALA A 230 12.45 -8.10 3.79
CA ALA A 230 13.64 -7.31 3.53
C ALA A 230 13.61 -6.70 2.12
N SER A 231 13.11 -7.44 1.13
CA SER A 231 12.96 -6.94 -0.24
C SER A 231 11.89 -5.87 -0.40
N ALA A 232 10.77 -5.97 0.31
CA ALA A 232 9.71 -4.96 0.29
C ALA A 232 10.12 -3.64 0.96
N ASN A 233 10.97 -3.71 1.99
CA ASN A 233 11.42 -2.54 2.75
C ASN A 233 12.77 -1.97 2.27
N GLY A 234 13.45 -2.63 1.32
CA GLY A 234 14.74 -2.16 0.81
C GLY A 234 15.91 -2.39 1.76
N TYR A 235 15.82 -3.35 2.67
CA TYR A 235 16.86 -3.66 3.67
C TYR A 235 18.03 -4.40 3.04
N THR A 236 18.88 -3.68 2.31
CA THR A 236 19.99 -4.23 1.52
C THR A 236 20.94 -5.09 2.35
N SER A 237 21.26 -4.67 3.58
CA SER A 237 22.16 -5.43 4.47
C SER A 237 21.55 -6.77 4.90
N VAL A 238 20.23 -6.80 5.10
CA VAL A 238 19.48 -8.02 5.45
C VAL A 238 19.38 -8.95 4.24
N VAL A 239 19.09 -8.40 3.05
CA VAL A 239 19.02 -9.18 1.81
C VAL A 239 20.38 -9.81 1.51
N GLU A 240 21.47 -9.06 1.59
CA GLU A 240 22.83 -9.56 1.39
C GLU A 240 23.14 -10.72 2.36
N PHE A 241 22.87 -10.53 3.66
CA PHE A 241 23.06 -11.57 4.66
C PHE A 241 22.26 -12.85 4.35
N LEU A 242 20.98 -12.74 3.98
CA LEU A 242 20.14 -13.90 3.68
C LEU A 242 20.62 -14.64 2.42
N LEU A 243 21.00 -13.91 1.39
CA LEU A 243 21.48 -14.48 0.12
C LEU A 243 22.84 -15.19 0.30
N ASP A 244 23.72 -14.63 1.14
CA ASP A 244 25.00 -15.27 1.52
C ASP A 244 24.82 -16.59 2.29
N HIS A 245 23.67 -16.78 2.94
CA HIS A 245 23.29 -18.04 3.59
C HIS A 245 22.50 -18.98 2.67
N ASN A 246 22.52 -18.73 1.35
CA ASN A 246 21.91 -19.58 0.33
C ASN A 246 20.38 -19.76 0.49
N VAL A 247 19.69 -18.75 1.04
CA VAL A 247 18.22 -18.70 1.06
C VAL A 247 17.67 -18.70 -0.36
N ARG A 248 16.53 -19.38 -0.58
CA ARG A 248 15.90 -19.47 -1.89
C ARG A 248 15.27 -18.13 -2.30
N THR A 249 15.56 -17.73 -3.53
CA THR A 249 15.01 -16.51 -4.15
C THR A 249 13.68 -16.74 -4.88
N ASP A 250 13.25 -17.99 -5.02
CA ASP A 250 12.08 -18.40 -5.82
C ASP A 250 10.83 -18.72 -4.98
N VAL A 251 10.93 -18.53 -3.66
CA VAL A 251 9.83 -18.77 -2.72
C VAL A 251 8.66 -17.86 -3.05
N LYS A 252 7.45 -18.43 -3.01
CA LYS A 252 6.20 -17.75 -3.31
C LYS A 252 5.38 -17.54 -2.03
N ASP A 253 4.86 -16.34 -1.84
CA ASP A 253 3.86 -16.06 -0.80
C ASP A 253 2.43 -16.47 -1.25
N ARG A 254 1.40 -16.08 -0.49
CA ARG A 254 -0.01 -16.39 -0.80
C ARG A 254 -0.56 -15.78 -2.10
N ASP A 255 0.04 -14.70 -2.58
CA ASP A 255 -0.31 -14.07 -3.86
C ASP A 255 0.64 -14.50 -4.99
N GLU A 256 1.43 -15.55 -4.73
CA GLU A 256 2.48 -16.07 -5.58
C GLU A 256 3.59 -15.05 -5.89
N TRP A 257 3.74 -14.04 -5.03
CA TRP A 257 4.85 -13.11 -5.15
C TRP A 257 6.13 -13.78 -4.71
N GLN A 258 7.19 -13.47 -5.45
CA GLN A 258 8.57 -13.76 -5.06
C GLN A 258 9.22 -12.48 -4.50
N PRO A 259 10.35 -12.57 -3.79
CA PRO A 259 11.03 -11.37 -3.26
C PRO A 259 11.35 -10.31 -4.33
N VAL A 260 11.58 -10.73 -5.58
CA VAL A 260 11.76 -9.81 -6.72
C VAL A 260 10.52 -8.98 -7.05
N HIS A 261 9.31 -9.52 -6.87
CA HIS A 261 8.07 -8.76 -7.07
C HIS A 261 7.93 -7.69 -5.99
N ALA A 262 8.24 -8.04 -4.74
CA ALA A 262 8.23 -7.09 -3.63
C ALA A 262 9.23 -5.96 -3.86
N ALA A 263 10.48 -6.27 -4.23
CA ALA A 263 11.49 -5.26 -4.51
C ALA A 263 11.10 -4.33 -5.69
N ALA A 264 10.48 -4.89 -6.75
CA ALA A 264 10.03 -4.11 -7.90
C ALA A 264 8.81 -3.23 -7.61
N CYS A 265 7.84 -3.73 -6.84
CA CYS A 265 6.64 -2.98 -6.45
C CYS A 265 7.00 -1.73 -5.65
N TRP A 266 7.96 -1.84 -4.73
CA TRP A 266 8.35 -0.75 -3.83
C TRP A 266 9.57 0.06 -4.30
N GLY A 267 10.08 -0.22 -5.49
CA GLY A 267 11.10 0.63 -6.11
C GLY A 267 12.55 0.40 -5.67
N HIS A 268 12.86 -0.74 -5.04
CA HIS A 268 14.18 -0.98 -4.43
C HIS A 268 15.20 -1.53 -5.43
N LEU A 269 15.83 -0.62 -6.19
CA LEU A 269 16.79 -0.95 -7.24
C LEU A 269 17.97 -1.80 -6.76
N GLU A 270 18.61 -1.42 -5.65
CA GLU A 270 19.80 -2.12 -5.13
C GLU A 270 19.47 -3.57 -4.74
N VAL A 271 18.31 -3.79 -4.11
CA VAL A 271 17.80 -5.12 -3.79
C VAL A 271 17.52 -5.94 -5.06
N LEU A 272 16.91 -5.33 -6.09
CA LEU A 272 16.66 -5.99 -7.36
C LEU A 272 17.95 -6.45 -8.05
N GLU A 273 18.98 -5.60 -8.05
CA GLU A 273 20.28 -5.96 -8.60
C GLU A 273 20.92 -7.12 -7.82
N LEU A 274 20.81 -7.11 -6.50
CA LEU A 274 21.34 -8.16 -5.64
C LEU A 274 20.60 -9.48 -5.88
N LEU A 275 19.27 -9.48 -5.88
CA LEU A 275 18.45 -10.66 -6.20
C LEU A 275 18.77 -11.21 -7.60
N ALA A 276 18.93 -10.33 -8.59
CA ALA A 276 19.29 -10.73 -9.95
C ALA A 276 20.69 -11.36 -10.04
N GLN A 277 21.65 -10.88 -9.23
CA GLN A 277 23.00 -11.46 -9.13
C GLN A 277 22.99 -12.86 -8.53
N TYR A 278 22.13 -13.11 -7.53
CA TYR A 278 21.95 -14.44 -6.92
C TYR A 278 21.00 -15.35 -7.71
N GLY A 279 20.55 -14.92 -8.90
CA GLY A 279 19.85 -15.76 -9.85
C GLY A 279 18.34 -15.80 -9.70
N ALA A 280 17.73 -14.81 -9.05
CA ALA A 280 16.28 -14.68 -8.99
C ALA A 280 15.66 -14.51 -10.39
N ASP A 281 14.48 -15.09 -10.61
CA ASP A 281 13.81 -15.07 -11.91
C ASP A 281 12.99 -13.80 -12.11
N LEU A 282 13.51 -12.89 -12.94
CA LEU A 282 12.83 -11.65 -13.32
C LEU A 282 11.65 -11.86 -14.28
N ASN A 283 11.37 -13.09 -14.71
CA ASN A 283 10.19 -13.46 -15.51
C ASN A 283 9.12 -14.16 -14.69
N ALA A 284 9.35 -14.34 -13.38
CA ALA A 284 8.38 -14.98 -12.53
C ALA A 284 7.05 -14.24 -12.61
N LYS A 285 5.96 -15.01 -12.50
CA LYS A 285 4.61 -14.48 -12.53
C LYS A 285 3.95 -14.70 -11.19
N ASN A 286 3.25 -13.67 -10.73
CA ASN A 286 2.36 -13.74 -9.59
C ASN A 286 1.00 -14.36 -9.99
N LYS A 287 0.07 -14.40 -9.03
CA LYS A 287 -1.30 -14.93 -9.20
C LYS A 287 -2.14 -14.20 -10.27
N ASN A 288 -1.79 -12.95 -10.59
CA ASN A 288 -2.45 -12.13 -11.61
C ASN A 288 -1.75 -12.22 -12.98
N ASP A 289 -0.82 -13.16 -13.18
CA ASP A 289 0.01 -13.29 -14.38
C ASP A 289 0.98 -12.12 -14.64
N GLU A 290 1.22 -11.27 -13.64
CA GLU A 290 2.07 -10.07 -13.71
C GLU A 290 3.52 -10.43 -13.37
N THR A 291 4.48 -9.86 -14.11
CA THR A 291 5.92 -9.95 -13.86
C THR A 291 6.41 -8.80 -12.98
N PRO A 292 7.60 -8.86 -12.37
CA PRO A 292 8.16 -7.75 -11.60
C PRO A 292 8.20 -6.41 -12.38
N THR A 293 8.40 -6.46 -13.70
CA THR A 293 8.33 -5.29 -14.58
C THR A 293 6.93 -4.69 -14.67
N ASP A 294 5.88 -5.53 -14.68
CA ASP A 294 4.49 -5.09 -14.84
C ASP A 294 3.98 -4.38 -13.58
N ILE A 295 4.42 -4.83 -12.40
CA ILE A 295 4.04 -4.29 -11.09
C ILE A 295 4.80 -3.00 -10.75
N CYS A 296 6.02 -2.85 -11.27
CA CYS A 296 6.81 -1.64 -11.07
C CYS A 296 6.02 -0.41 -11.59
N GLU A 297 6.02 0.70 -10.86
CA GLU A 297 5.42 1.95 -11.37
C GLU A 297 6.47 2.84 -12.04
N ASP A 298 7.68 2.89 -11.47
CA ASP A 298 8.80 3.72 -11.93
C ASP A 298 9.33 3.27 -13.31
N SER A 299 9.39 4.21 -14.26
CA SER A 299 9.86 3.97 -15.63
C SER A 299 11.35 3.63 -15.71
N GLU A 300 12.19 4.27 -14.89
CA GLU A 300 13.64 4.04 -14.91
C GLU A 300 13.96 2.66 -14.33
N LEU A 301 13.25 2.29 -13.27
CA LEU A 301 13.38 0.97 -12.67
C LEU A 301 12.88 -0.14 -13.61
N LYS A 302 11.77 0.10 -14.34
CA LYS A 302 11.32 -0.82 -15.41
C LYS A 302 12.41 -1.09 -16.42
N ASP A 303 12.99 -0.04 -16.98
CA ASP A 303 14.05 -0.16 -17.98
C ASP A 303 15.24 -0.95 -17.43
N ARG A 304 15.59 -0.71 -16.16
CA ARG A 304 16.65 -1.45 -15.49
C ARG A 304 16.31 -2.92 -15.26
N ILE A 305 15.08 -3.27 -14.86
CA ILE A 305 14.62 -4.65 -14.73
C ILE A 305 14.67 -5.36 -16.09
N LEU A 306 14.22 -4.70 -17.18
CA LEU A 306 14.35 -5.24 -18.53
C LEU A 306 15.81 -5.49 -18.90
N GLN A 307 16.70 -4.55 -18.58
CA GLN A 307 18.12 -4.71 -18.84
C GLN A 307 18.69 -5.91 -18.08
N LEU A 308 18.46 -6.01 -16.77
CA LEU A 308 18.91 -7.12 -15.93
C LEU A 308 18.39 -8.47 -16.45
N ARG A 309 17.12 -8.51 -16.90
CA ARG A 309 16.52 -9.68 -17.54
C ARG A 309 17.27 -10.08 -18.81
N THR A 310 17.58 -9.13 -19.69
CA THR A 310 18.35 -9.43 -20.91
C THR A 310 19.78 -9.88 -20.59
N GLU A 311 20.41 -9.31 -19.56
CA GLU A 311 21.73 -9.71 -19.09
C GLU A 311 21.73 -11.15 -18.56
N GLN A 312 20.73 -11.53 -17.77
CA GLN A 312 20.54 -12.90 -17.28
C GLN A 312 20.33 -13.88 -18.45
N GLU A 313 19.51 -13.53 -19.44
CA GLU A 313 19.28 -14.38 -20.62
C GLU A 313 20.56 -14.56 -21.45
N ASN A 314 21.30 -13.47 -21.69
CA ASN A 314 22.57 -13.51 -22.41
C ASN A 314 23.62 -14.35 -21.68
N LYS A 315 23.71 -14.23 -20.34
CA LYS A 315 24.56 -15.08 -19.50
C LYS A 315 24.17 -16.56 -19.64
N ARG A 316 22.86 -16.87 -19.56
CA ARG A 316 22.32 -18.22 -19.73
C ARG A 316 22.66 -18.81 -21.11
N GLN A 317 22.50 -18.04 -22.18
CA GLN A 317 22.84 -18.45 -23.54
C GLN A 317 24.34 -18.65 -23.73
N ALA A 318 25.17 -17.74 -23.22
CA ALA A 318 26.63 -17.84 -23.27
C ALA A 318 27.14 -19.07 -22.52
N GLU A 319 26.59 -19.38 -21.35
CA GLU A 319 26.89 -20.60 -20.62
C GLU A 319 26.46 -21.87 -21.37
N ALA A 320 25.26 -21.87 -21.95
CA ALA A 320 24.78 -22.98 -22.78
C ALA A 320 25.70 -23.22 -23.99
N GLN A 321 26.17 -22.15 -24.64
CA GLN A 321 27.13 -22.23 -25.74
C GLN A 321 28.50 -22.73 -25.27
N ARG A 322 29.02 -22.26 -24.13
CA ARG A 322 30.27 -22.78 -23.53
C ARG A 322 30.15 -24.28 -23.19
N ARG A 323 29.02 -24.72 -22.66
CA ARG A 323 28.73 -26.14 -22.38
C ARG A 323 28.69 -26.98 -23.67
N ARG A 324 28.11 -26.46 -24.76
CA ARG A 324 28.11 -27.12 -26.09
C ARG A 324 29.53 -27.26 -26.66
N VAL A 325 30.36 -26.21 -26.58
CA VAL A 325 31.76 -26.26 -27.05
C VAL A 325 32.60 -27.25 -26.24
N ARG A 326 32.41 -27.32 -24.91
CA ARG A 326 33.09 -28.33 -24.07
C ARG A 326 32.69 -29.76 -24.45
N ARG A 327 31.41 -30.01 -24.74
CA ARG A 327 30.92 -31.31 -25.22
C ARG A 327 31.47 -31.69 -26.60
N SER A 328 31.59 -30.73 -27.53
CA SER A 328 32.15 -31.01 -28.86
C SER A 328 33.65 -31.29 -28.84
N GLN A 329 34.41 -30.64 -27.95
CA GLN A 329 35.84 -30.94 -27.76
C GLN A 329 36.09 -32.31 -27.11
N SER A 330 35.26 -32.72 -26.14
CA SER A 330 35.41 -34.02 -25.45
C SER A 330 35.17 -35.23 -26.37
N ASN A 331 34.34 -35.09 -27.42
CA ASN A 331 34.03 -36.17 -28.36
C ASN A 331 35.09 -36.44 -29.44
N THR A 332 36.15 -35.61 -29.53
CA THR A 332 37.20 -35.80 -30.56
C THR A 332 38.18 -36.93 -30.23
N ARG A 333 38.28 -37.38 -28.97
CA ARG A 333 39.15 -38.50 -28.57
C ARG A 333 38.48 -39.88 -28.74
N ALA A 334 37.15 -39.95 -28.84
CA ALA A 334 36.42 -41.22 -28.98
C ALA A 334 36.14 -41.62 -30.44
N GLN A 335 36.35 -40.73 -31.42
CA GLN A 335 36.18 -41.04 -32.85
C GLN A 335 37.45 -41.52 -33.58
N SER A 336 38.59 -41.65 -32.89
CA SER A 336 39.80 -42.27 -33.47
C SER A 336 39.88 -43.79 -33.25
N VAL A 337 38.72 -44.48 -33.26
CA VAL A 337 38.72 -45.95 -33.29
C VAL A 337 39.13 -46.40 -34.70
N ARG A 338 40.38 -46.84 -34.75
CA ARG A 338 41.11 -47.45 -35.88
C ARG A 338 40.18 -48.31 -36.75
N ARG A 339 40.32 -48.18 -38.07
CA ARG A 339 39.79 -49.11 -39.06
C ARG A 339 40.38 -50.50 -38.82
N THR A 340 39.77 -51.29 -37.95
CA THR A 340 40.01 -52.72 -37.84
C THR A 340 39.12 -53.46 -38.83
N SER A 341 39.68 -54.49 -39.44
CA SER A 341 39.03 -55.38 -40.40
C SER A 341 37.69 -55.89 -39.85
N LEU A 342 36.67 -56.04 -40.71
CA LEU A 342 35.36 -56.62 -40.34
C LEU A 342 35.50 -57.99 -39.65
N ARG A 343 36.61 -58.71 -39.90
CA ARG A 343 36.93 -59.99 -39.27
C ARG A 343 37.37 -59.84 -37.80
N ASP A 344 38.01 -58.72 -37.45
CA ASP A 344 38.42 -58.43 -36.07
C ASP A 344 37.23 -57.99 -35.22
N LYS A 345 36.27 -57.24 -35.79
CA LYS A 345 35.05 -56.81 -35.07
C LYS A 345 34.22 -57.99 -34.54
N GLY A 346 34.20 -59.13 -35.24
CA GLY A 346 33.52 -60.34 -34.78
C GLY A 346 34.27 -61.07 -33.65
N LEU A 347 35.59 -60.90 -33.55
CA LEU A 347 36.42 -61.54 -32.54
C LEU A 347 36.52 -60.69 -31.26
N THR A 348 36.55 -59.36 -31.35
CA THR A 348 36.47 -58.48 -30.16
C THR A 348 35.10 -58.57 -29.51
N ALA A 349 33.99 -58.49 -30.26
CA ALA A 349 32.65 -58.60 -29.68
C ALA A 349 32.42 -59.93 -28.94
N ARG A 350 33.00 -61.02 -29.43
CA ARG A 350 32.92 -62.34 -28.78
C ARG A 350 33.84 -62.45 -27.56
N ARG A 351 35.03 -61.85 -27.61
CA ARG A 351 35.97 -61.84 -26.47
C ARG A 351 35.46 -60.95 -25.34
N ASP A 352 34.93 -59.78 -25.66
CA ASP A 352 34.39 -58.82 -24.68
C ASP A 352 33.12 -59.39 -24.02
N ALA A 353 32.23 -60.04 -24.78
CA ALA A 353 31.08 -60.73 -24.21
C ALA A 353 31.45 -61.89 -23.27
N VAL A 354 32.56 -62.60 -23.56
CA VAL A 354 33.08 -63.67 -22.71
C VAL A 354 33.76 -63.12 -21.46
N GLU A 355 34.50 -62.01 -21.56
CA GLU A 355 35.06 -61.32 -20.38
C GLU A 355 33.98 -60.69 -19.49
N GLU A 356 32.95 -60.08 -20.07
CA GLU A 356 31.83 -59.54 -19.30
C GLU A 356 31.07 -60.68 -18.58
N ALA A 357 30.84 -61.82 -19.24
CA ALA A 357 30.25 -63.00 -18.61
C ALA A 357 31.14 -63.57 -17.49
N ARG A 358 32.47 -63.58 -17.68
CA ARG A 358 33.43 -64.02 -16.66
C ARG A 358 33.47 -63.07 -15.45
N LEU A 359 33.36 -61.77 -15.68
CA LEU A 359 33.31 -60.75 -14.62
C LEU A 359 31.98 -60.81 -13.84
N ARG A 360 30.85 -61.09 -14.52
CA ARG A 360 29.57 -61.34 -13.83
C ARG A 360 29.63 -62.60 -12.96
N MET A 361 30.20 -63.69 -13.49
CA MET A 361 30.43 -64.90 -12.70
C MET A 361 31.37 -64.65 -11.51
N GLN A 362 32.44 -63.87 -11.69
CA GLN A 362 33.34 -63.50 -10.58
C GLN A 362 32.68 -62.57 -9.53
N ALA A 363 31.77 -61.69 -9.96
CA ALA A 363 30.98 -60.85 -9.07
C ALA A 363 29.97 -61.67 -8.27
N GLU A 364 29.34 -62.67 -8.90
CA GLU A 364 28.45 -63.62 -8.23
C GLU A 364 29.21 -64.51 -7.23
N THR A 365 30.42 -64.97 -7.57
CA THR A 365 31.24 -65.75 -6.61
C THR A 365 31.77 -64.89 -5.46
N LYS A 366 32.14 -63.63 -5.69
CA LYS A 366 32.53 -62.69 -4.61
C LYS A 366 31.35 -62.27 -3.74
N GLY A 367 30.12 -62.31 -4.25
CA GLY A 367 28.90 -62.13 -3.46
C GLY A 367 28.58 -63.31 -2.54
N LEU A 368 29.21 -64.47 -2.76
CA LEU A 368 28.99 -65.71 -2.00
C LEU A 368 30.11 -66.05 -1.01
N GLU A 369 31.24 -65.32 -1.00
CA GLU A 369 32.35 -65.54 -0.06
C GLU A 369 32.27 -64.69 1.24
N ASN A 370 31.25 -63.85 1.40
CA ASN A 370 31.08 -63.00 2.60
C ASN A 370 29.94 -63.43 3.53
N ASN A 371 29.44 -64.67 3.42
CA ASN A 371 28.31 -65.11 4.22
C ASN A 371 28.37 -66.57 4.69
N ASP A 372 29.54 -67.01 5.18
CA ASP A 372 29.62 -68.28 5.90
C ASP A 372 30.72 -68.31 6.97
N SER A 373 30.47 -67.65 8.11
CA SER A 373 30.93 -68.11 9.42
C SER A 373 30.46 -67.16 10.53
N LEU A 374 29.27 -67.42 11.09
CA LEU A 374 28.93 -67.24 12.52
C LEU A 374 27.45 -67.57 12.77
N VAL A 375 27.11 -68.86 12.85
CA VAL A 375 26.00 -69.32 13.71
C VAL A 375 26.41 -70.64 14.37
N GLN A 376 26.54 -70.63 15.70
CA GLN A 376 26.46 -71.84 16.51
C GLN A 376 24.99 -72.10 16.89
N ASN A 377 24.50 -73.27 16.47
CA ASN A 377 23.57 -74.20 17.14
C ASN A 377 22.40 -73.63 17.98
N THR A 378 21.16 -73.89 17.53
CA THR A 378 20.38 -75.10 17.89
C THR A 378 18.97 -75.06 17.28
N SER A 379 18.51 -76.24 16.83
CA SER A 379 17.23 -76.55 16.18
C SER A 379 16.07 -76.74 17.20
N PRO A 380 14.85 -77.17 16.82
CA PRO A 380 14.16 -77.11 15.52
C PRO A 380 12.73 -76.55 15.58
N ARG A 381 12.21 -76.27 14.38
CA ARG A 381 10.81 -76.00 13.99
C ARG A 381 9.85 -77.18 14.33
N PRO A 382 8.53 -76.94 14.29
CA PRO A 382 7.74 -77.39 13.13
C PRO A 382 6.75 -76.28 12.67
N SER A 383 6.71 -75.85 11.41
CA SER A 383 5.95 -76.39 10.25
C SER A 383 4.47 -76.66 10.52
N ILE A 384 3.57 -75.94 9.82
CA ILE A 384 2.40 -76.41 9.04
C ILE A 384 1.50 -75.19 8.73
N VAL A 385 1.46 -74.69 7.48
CA VAL A 385 0.49 -74.94 6.38
C VAL A 385 -0.50 -73.77 6.21
N SER A 386 -0.51 -73.31 4.97
CA SER A 386 -1.44 -72.48 4.20
C SER A 386 -2.94 -72.67 4.46
N ASN A 387 -3.75 -71.60 4.33
CA ASN A 387 -4.62 -71.38 3.16
C ASN A 387 -5.61 -70.22 3.34
N GLU A 388 -6.04 -69.74 2.19
CA GLU A 388 -6.96 -68.65 1.92
C GLU A 388 -8.45 -68.98 2.18
N THR A 389 -9.26 -67.91 2.17
CA THR A 389 -10.68 -67.77 1.75
C THR A 389 -11.87 -68.07 2.69
N ASN A 390 -12.67 -67.00 2.85
CA ASN A 390 -14.13 -66.82 2.71
C ASN A 390 -15.19 -67.28 3.75
N GLY A 391 -16.08 -66.31 4.03
CA GLY A 391 -17.51 -66.44 4.38
C GLY A 391 -17.82 -66.54 5.88
N THR A 392 -18.91 -66.03 6.46
CA THR A 392 -20.10 -65.26 6.02
C THR A 392 -20.87 -64.88 7.32
N GLU A 393 -21.74 -63.86 7.29
CA GLU A 393 -22.88 -63.60 8.23
C GLU A 393 -22.49 -63.07 9.64
N VAL A 394 -23.14 -62.10 10.32
CA VAL A 394 -24.54 -61.64 10.42
C VAL A 394 -24.53 -60.16 10.93
N GLU A 395 -25.28 -59.25 10.29
CA GLU A 395 -25.81 -57.96 10.83
C GLU A 395 -27.17 -58.25 11.56
N PRO A 396 -27.78 -57.39 12.43
CA PRO A 396 -27.77 -55.93 12.34
C PRO A 396 -27.88 -55.13 13.67
N ASN A 397 -27.70 -53.80 13.62
CA ASN A 397 -28.81 -52.83 13.66
C ASN A 397 -28.36 -51.35 13.72
N GLU A 398 -28.73 -50.67 12.63
CA GLU A 398 -29.08 -49.26 12.35
C GLU A 398 -29.24 -48.26 13.54
N ARG A 399 -29.07 -46.93 13.40
CA ARG A 399 -29.53 -45.96 12.36
C ARG A 399 -28.60 -44.73 12.37
N ARG A 400 -28.14 -44.21 11.20
CA ARG A 400 -28.78 -43.29 10.23
C ARG A 400 -29.23 -41.94 10.84
N GLY A 401 -28.98 -40.78 10.22
CA GLY A 401 -28.83 -40.54 8.78
C GLY A 401 -27.99 -39.31 8.39
N SER A 402 -27.34 -39.53 7.25
CA SER A 402 -26.71 -38.62 6.29
C SER A 402 -27.74 -37.77 5.52
N GLU A 403 -27.28 -36.75 4.79
CA GLU A 403 -27.32 -36.80 3.33
C GLU A 403 -26.39 -35.78 2.65
N SER A 404 -25.87 -36.21 1.51
CA SER A 404 -24.84 -35.58 0.68
C SER A 404 -25.27 -35.69 -0.78
N THR A 405 -24.90 -34.67 -1.56
CA THR A 405 -24.52 -34.71 -3.00
C THR A 405 -25.55 -35.09 -4.09
N ALA A 406 -25.59 -34.27 -5.15
CA ALA A 406 -25.59 -34.75 -6.53
C ALA A 406 -25.09 -33.67 -7.51
N LEU A 407 -24.27 -34.13 -8.46
CA LEU A 407 -23.69 -33.45 -9.62
C LEU A 407 -24.62 -33.53 -10.85
N GLU A 408 -24.35 -32.64 -11.82
CA GLU A 408 -24.26 -32.87 -13.29
C GLU A 408 -25.21 -32.14 -14.30
N LEU A 409 -24.54 -31.46 -15.25
CA LEU A 409 -24.78 -31.26 -16.70
C LEU A 409 -25.49 -29.99 -17.28
N LEU A 410 -24.64 -29.18 -17.94
CA LEU A 410 -24.70 -28.58 -19.29
C LEU A 410 -25.80 -27.56 -19.68
N GLU A 411 -25.38 -26.32 -20.03
CA GLU A 411 -25.39 -25.84 -21.43
C GLU A 411 -24.71 -24.46 -21.62
N SER A 412 -24.03 -24.33 -22.77
CA SER A 412 -23.21 -23.22 -23.26
C SER A 412 -24.02 -22.12 -23.99
N ARG A 413 -23.52 -20.88 -24.02
CA ARG A 413 -23.58 -19.88 -25.15
C ARG A 413 -22.92 -18.55 -24.71
N ARG A 414 -21.73 -18.20 -25.19
CA ARG A 414 -21.36 -17.35 -26.37
C ARG A 414 -21.77 -15.87 -26.28
N ALA A 415 -20.74 -15.02 -26.38
CA ALA A 415 -20.76 -13.57 -26.62
C ALA A 415 -21.36 -13.18 -27.98
N PRO A 416 -21.44 -11.86 -28.28
CA PRO A 416 -20.53 -11.36 -29.32
C PRO A 416 -19.92 -9.97 -29.07
N GLU A 417 -18.90 -9.72 -29.90
CA GLU A 417 -17.99 -8.59 -30.05
C GLU A 417 -18.63 -7.30 -30.58
N GLY A 418 -17.92 -6.17 -30.40
CA GLY A 418 -18.10 -4.92 -31.14
C GLY A 418 -16.83 -4.06 -31.06
N LYS A 419 -16.09 -3.99 -32.18
CA LYS A 419 -14.95 -3.10 -32.45
C LYS A 419 -15.41 -1.68 -32.69
N ASP A 420 -14.54 -0.69 -32.46
CA ASP A 420 -14.20 0.35 -33.45
C ASP A 420 -12.87 1.04 -33.07
N ASN A 421 -12.00 1.16 -34.07
CA ASN A 421 -10.80 2.01 -34.10
C ASN A 421 -11.21 3.44 -34.47
N ASP A 422 -10.49 4.45 -33.98
CA ASP A 422 -9.99 5.53 -34.85
C ASP A 422 -8.87 6.33 -34.17
N SER A 423 -7.79 6.49 -34.93
CA SER A 423 -6.63 7.34 -34.68
C SER A 423 -6.86 8.72 -35.31
N VAL A 424 -6.61 9.81 -34.57
CA VAL A 424 -6.36 11.13 -35.15
C VAL A 424 -5.24 11.83 -34.39
N ASP A 425 -4.21 12.19 -35.14
CA ASP A 425 -3.09 13.05 -34.81
C ASP A 425 -3.52 14.51 -35.01
N ASN A 426 -3.23 15.40 -34.06
CA ASN A 426 -3.13 16.84 -34.33
C ASN A 426 -2.45 17.59 -33.18
N SER A 427 -1.27 18.08 -33.49
CA SER A 427 -0.54 19.14 -32.81
C SER A 427 -1.29 20.48 -32.90
N GLU A 428 -1.57 21.13 -31.77
CA GLU A 428 -1.73 22.58 -31.73
C GLU A 428 -1.37 23.12 -30.33
N ILE A 429 -0.44 24.09 -30.33
CA ILE A 429 0.07 24.82 -29.19
C ILE A 429 -1.00 25.80 -28.71
N LEU A 430 -1.41 25.73 -27.44
CA LEU A 430 -2.28 26.71 -26.80
C LEU A 430 -1.75 27.07 -25.40
N GLU A 431 -1.50 28.36 -25.21
CA GLU A 431 -1.01 29.02 -24.00
C GLU A 431 -1.91 28.74 -22.78
N THR A 432 -1.29 28.35 -21.66
CA THR A 432 -1.95 28.18 -20.36
C THR A 432 -2.23 29.53 -19.71
N LYS A 433 -3.52 29.81 -19.43
CA LYS A 433 -3.96 30.79 -18.43
C LYS A 433 -4.36 30.05 -17.15
N ASN A 434 -3.83 30.50 -16.02
CA ASN A 434 -4.17 30.01 -14.68
C ASN A 434 -5.52 30.56 -14.24
N GLU A 435 -6.51 29.69 -13.97
CA GLU A 435 -7.69 30.04 -13.15
C GLU A 435 -8.04 28.88 -12.21
N THR A 436 -7.83 29.11 -10.91
CA THR A 436 -8.36 28.32 -9.80
C THR A 436 -9.88 28.47 -9.73
N THR A 437 -10.63 27.36 -9.65
CA THR A 437 -12.10 27.39 -9.40
C THR A 437 -12.44 26.54 -8.18
N TYR A 438 -13.06 27.16 -7.17
CA TYR A 438 -13.70 26.50 -6.03
C TYR A 438 -15.18 26.22 -6.35
N THR A 439 -15.72 25.09 -5.90
CA THR A 439 -17.17 24.87 -5.82
C THR A 439 -17.59 24.71 -4.36
N THR A 440 -18.48 25.60 -3.90
CA THR A 440 -19.12 25.53 -2.58
C THR A 440 -20.59 25.16 -2.78
N ASP A 441 -21.10 24.25 -1.94
CA ASP A 441 -22.53 23.94 -1.87
C ASP A 441 -23.20 24.76 -0.75
N VAL A 442 -24.46 25.14 -0.97
CA VAL A 442 -25.20 26.22 -0.28
C VAL A 442 -25.51 26.03 1.22
N ASN A 443 -24.84 25.14 1.94
CA ASN A 443 -25.03 24.97 3.39
C ASN A 443 -23.73 24.77 4.21
N GLY A 444 -22.54 25.05 3.66
CA GLY A 444 -21.31 25.18 4.46
C GLY A 444 -20.92 23.96 5.29
N LYS A 445 -21.33 22.75 4.90
CA LYS A 445 -20.93 21.49 5.54
C LYS A 445 -20.10 20.67 4.54
N VAL A 446 -18.81 20.50 4.83
CA VAL A 446 -17.93 19.58 4.09
C VAL A 446 -18.31 18.16 4.50
N THR A 447 -18.70 17.34 3.53
CA THR A 447 -18.86 15.88 3.70
C THR A 447 -17.61 15.19 3.19
N VAL A 448 -16.95 14.43 4.07
CA VAL A 448 -15.92 13.40 3.83
C VAL A 448 -15.24 13.48 2.45
N VAL A 449 -14.08 14.12 2.43
CA VAL A 449 -13.15 13.97 1.32
C VAL A 449 -12.35 12.69 1.61
N HIS A 450 -12.55 11.66 0.78
CA HIS A 450 -11.49 10.68 0.56
C HIS A 450 -10.27 11.45 0.05
N VAL A 451 -9.28 11.67 0.90
CA VAL A 451 -7.97 12.16 0.46
C VAL A 451 -7.26 10.96 -0.17
N VAL A 452 -7.57 10.71 -1.43
CA VAL A 452 -6.57 10.11 -2.32
C VAL A 452 -5.67 11.28 -2.72
N VAL A 453 -4.42 11.25 -2.26
CA VAL A 453 -3.40 12.18 -2.76
C VAL A 453 -3.09 11.78 -4.19
N THR A 454 -3.83 12.32 -5.15
CA THR A 454 -3.37 12.39 -6.53
C THR A 454 -2.43 13.59 -6.63
N ILE A 455 -1.13 13.29 -6.69
CA ILE A 455 -0.09 14.28 -7.01
C ILE A 455 -0.29 14.71 -8.46
N ASN A 456 -1.00 15.82 -8.67
CA ASN A 456 -1.06 16.47 -9.97
C ASN A 456 0.18 17.36 -10.16
N GLY A 457 1.26 16.72 -10.59
CA GLY A 457 2.50 17.35 -11.04
C GLY A 457 3.48 16.24 -11.42
N ASN A 458 3.85 16.17 -12.71
CA ASN A 458 4.71 15.14 -13.31
C ASN A 458 6.16 15.11 -12.77
N GLY A 459 6.34 14.85 -11.48
CA GLY A 459 7.62 14.48 -10.88
C GLY A 459 7.35 13.40 -9.84
N THR A 460 7.99 12.26 -9.98
CA THR A 460 7.90 11.16 -9.01
C THR A 460 8.58 11.57 -7.69
N LEU A 461 8.22 10.94 -6.57
CA LEU A 461 8.90 11.12 -5.28
C LEU A 461 10.42 10.83 -5.40
N SER A 462 10.79 9.97 -6.35
CA SER A 462 12.15 9.68 -6.81
C SER A 462 12.85 10.93 -7.37
N ASP A 463 12.14 11.80 -8.08
CA ASP A 463 12.65 13.05 -8.66
C ASP A 463 12.90 14.10 -7.58
N LEU A 464 12.04 14.18 -6.55
CA LEU A 464 12.26 15.08 -5.40
C LEU A 464 13.45 14.61 -4.55
N LYS A 465 13.61 13.29 -4.37
CA LYS A 465 14.78 12.66 -3.72
C LYS A 465 16.07 12.89 -4.54
N LYS A 466 16.01 12.76 -5.88
CA LYS A 466 17.13 13.06 -6.79
C LYS A 466 17.50 14.55 -6.78
N GLN A 467 16.52 15.44 -6.77
CA GLN A 467 16.74 16.89 -6.72
C GLN A 467 17.39 17.31 -5.39
N ARG A 468 16.92 16.78 -4.25
CA ARG A 468 17.52 17.02 -2.91
C ARG A 468 18.89 16.35 -2.71
N SER A 469 19.17 15.24 -3.41
CA SER A 469 20.49 14.55 -3.41
C SER A 469 21.52 15.28 -4.30
N GLN A 470 21.12 15.77 -5.47
CA GLN A 470 21.97 16.54 -6.39
C GLN A 470 22.35 17.93 -5.84
N ILE A 471 21.46 18.57 -5.08
CA ILE A 471 21.78 19.82 -4.36
C ILE A 471 22.81 19.57 -3.23
N ARG A 472 22.78 18.40 -2.58
CA ARG A 472 23.76 18.03 -1.53
C ARG A 472 25.14 17.69 -2.09
N ASN A 473 25.21 17.05 -3.26
CA ASN A 473 26.48 16.64 -3.88
C ASN A 473 27.15 17.72 -4.75
N SER A 474 26.54 18.90 -4.93
CA SER A 474 27.10 20.01 -5.73
C SER A 474 27.86 21.07 -4.92
N THR A 475 28.10 20.85 -3.62
CA THR A 475 28.84 21.80 -2.77
C THR A 475 30.32 21.44 -2.54
N SER A 476 30.89 20.56 -3.37
CA SER A 476 32.34 20.36 -3.46
C SER A 476 32.84 20.89 -4.79
N ASP A 477 33.03 22.22 -4.89
CA ASP A 477 34.11 22.88 -5.67
C ASP A 477 33.76 24.34 -5.95
N VAL A 478 33.92 25.23 -4.97
CA VAL A 478 34.26 26.64 -5.28
C VAL A 478 35.17 27.22 -4.20
N ASN A 479 36.43 26.81 -4.22
CA ASN A 479 37.52 27.61 -3.69
C ASN A 479 38.22 28.28 -4.88
N SER A 480 37.81 29.51 -5.21
CA SER A 480 38.61 30.56 -5.86
C SER A 480 37.68 31.62 -6.44
N LEU A 481 37.59 32.79 -5.78
CA LEU A 481 37.80 34.11 -6.37
C LEU A 481 37.46 35.20 -5.35
N THR A 482 38.34 36.17 -5.26
CA THR A 482 38.52 37.16 -4.21
C THR A 482 37.90 38.52 -4.56
N SER A 483 37.16 39.10 -3.60
CA SER A 483 36.99 40.56 -3.31
C SER A 483 36.08 41.43 -4.22
N PRO A 484 35.65 42.64 -3.77
CA PRO A 484 34.76 42.93 -2.64
C PRO A 484 33.55 43.85 -3.06
N VAL A 485 32.45 43.84 -2.29
CA VAL A 485 31.29 44.74 -2.52
C VAL A 485 31.36 45.96 -1.59
N ASN A 486 31.22 47.15 -2.20
CA ASN A 486 31.18 48.46 -1.56
C ASN A 486 29.79 48.81 -1.00
N ALA A 487 29.79 49.72 -0.03
CA ALA A 487 28.71 50.17 0.85
C ALA A 487 27.58 51.02 0.19
N LEU A 488 26.35 50.88 0.75
CA LEU A 488 25.29 51.84 1.20
C LEU A 488 25.13 53.23 0.51
N PRO A 489 23.95 53.95 0.58
CA PRO A 489 23.02 54.03 1.72
C PRO A 489 21.49 54.30 1.46
N ASP A 490 20.77 54.42 2.58
CA ASP A 490 19.36 54.78 2.90
C ASP A 490 18.72 56.03 2.25
N SER A 491 17.37 56.08 2.18
CA SER A 491 16.50 57.19 2.71
C SER A 491 14.96 57.02 2.51
N ASP A 492 14.23 57.17 3.62
CA ASP A 492 13.00 57.99 3.89
C ASP A 492 11.53 57.71 3.38
N LEU A 493 10.65 57.48 4.39
CA LEU A 493 9.39 58.16 4.81
C LEU A 493 8.08 58.27 3.93
N ILE A 494 7.01 57.52 4.34
CA ILE A 494 5.58 57.87 4.76
C ILE A 494 4.71 58.88 3.91
N PRO A 495 3.31 58.90 3.81
CA PRO A 495 2.18 58.26 4.56
C PRO A 495 0.92 57.74 3.77
N THR A 496 -0.01 57.13 4.54
CA THR A 496 -1.44 56.75 4.31
C THR A 496 -2.47 57.88 4.06
N PRO A 497 -3.69 57.57 3.57
CA PRO A 497 -4.91 58.26 4.03
C PRO A 497 -6.12 57.34 4.39
N SER A 498 -7.15 58.00 4.91
CA SER A 498 -8.19 57.56 5.87
C SER A 498 -9.59 57.28 5.30
N SER A 499 -10.41 56.64 6.16
CA SER A 499 -11.86 56.39 6.15
C SER A 499 -12.77 57.58 5.76
N ASN A 500 -13.74 57.32 4.86
CA ASN A 500 -15.18 57.65 4.98
C ASN A 500 -15.92 57.27 3.68
N ASP A 501 -16.90 56.38 3.76
CA ASP A 501 -18.25 56.56 3.19
C ASP A 501 -19.06 55.24 3.24
N ILE A 502 -20.04 55.21 4.14
CA ILE A 502 -21.09 54.19 4.23
C ILE A 502 -22.36 54.79 3.64
N VAL A 503 -22.94 54.14 2.63
CA VAL A 503 -24.33 54.40 2.21
C VAL A 503 -25.08 53.07 2.13
N ARG A 504 -26.08 52.92 3.00
CA ARG A 504 -27.11 51.87 2.97
C ARG A 504 -28.16 52.22 1.93
N PHE A 505 -28.68 51.24 1.19
CA PHE A 505 -29.89 51.39 0.38
C PHE A 505 -30.98 50.41 0.83
N THR A 506 -32.14 50.98 1.14
CA THR A 506 -33.44 50.34 1.41
C THR A 506 -34.34 50.55 0.20
N GLY A 507 -35.09 49.55 -0.24
CA GLY A 507 -36.15 49.76 -1.24
C GLY A 507 -36.80 48.47 -1.74
N ASP A 508 -38.11 48.39 -1.52
CA ASP A 508 -39.02 47.26 -1.77
C ASP A 508 -39.27 46.94 -3.25
N THR A 509 -39.68 45.70 -3.45
CA THR A 509 -40.12 45.07 -4.70
C THR A 509 -41.58 45.35 -5.00
N ASP A 510 -41.89 45.90 -6.18
CA ASP A 510 -43.12 45.59 -6.92
C ASP A 510 -43.04 46.12 -8.38
N GLU A 511 -43.52 45.28 -9.31
CA GLU A 511 -43.82 45.56 -10.72
C GLU A 511 -42.65 45.76 -11.72
N ILE A 512 -42.41 44.75 -12.58
CA ILE A 512 -42.63 44.81 -14.04
C ILE A 512 -42.37 43.43 -14.68
N VAL A 513 -43.35 42.97 -15.45
CA VAL A 513 -43.46 41.72 -16.20
C VAL A 513 -42.75 41.86 -17.56
N GLY A 514 -42.10 40.78 -18.07
CA GLY A 514 -41.99 40.58 -19.53
C GLY A 514 -40.72 39.92 -20.10
N TYR A 515 -40.80 38.61 -20.33
CA TYR A 515 -40.14 37.76 -21.35
C TYR A 515 -39.03 38.34 -22.29
N SER A 516 -37.84 37.70 -22.32
CA SER A 516 -37.44 36.69 -23.35
C SER A 516 -35.91 36.56 -23.58
N LYS A 517 -35.46 35.29 -23.59
CA LYS A 517 -34.34 34.64 -24.32
C LYS A 517 -32.96 35.32 -24.46
N SER A 518 -32.00 34.69 -23.76
CA SER A 518 -30.78 34.01 -24.26
C SER A 518 -29.60 34.81 -24.83
N LYS A 519 -28.43 34.45 -24.26
CA LYS A 519 -27.02 34.64 -24.64
C LYS A 519 -26.29 35.88 -24.12
N ARG A 520 -25.38 35.60 -23.17
CA ARG A 520 -24.02 36.13 -22.92
C ARG A 520 -23.83 37.65 -23.02
N CYS A 521 -23.44 38.28 -21.91
CA CYS A 521 -22.11 38.91 -21.78
C CYS A 521 -21.90 39.44 -20.35
N CYS A 522 -20.66 39.38 -19.91
CA CYS A 522 -20.12 40.01 -18.71
C CYS A 522 -20.26 41.55 -18.76
N ILE A 523 -20.24 42.22 -17.59
CA ILE A 523 -19.41 43.40 -17.23
C ILE A 523 -20.04 44.21 -16.06
N ILE A 524 -19.32 44.21 -14.94
CA ILE A 524 -18.90 45.32 -14.06
C ILE A 524 -19.97 46.18 -13.35
N GLN A 525 -20.00 46.11 -12.01
CA GLN A 525 -19.34 47.10 -11.15
C GLN A 525 -18.89 46.50 -9.83
#